data_AF-A0A8H3PJU0-F1
#
_entry.id   AF-A0A8H3PJU0-F1
#
_cell.length_a   1.000
_cell.length_b   1.000
_cell.length_c   1.000
_cell.angle_alpha   90.00
_cell.angle_beta   90.00
_cell.angle_gamma   90.00
#
_symmetry.space_group_name_H-M   'P 1'
#
loop_
_entity.id
_entity.type
_entity.pdbx_description
1 polymer ?
#
loop_
_entity_poly.entity_id
_entity_poly.type
_entity_poly.pdbx_seq_one_letter_code
_entity_poly.pdbx_strand_id
1 'polypeptide(L)'
;MDDSDDFEVVFGNNSNIAYEGTAANDIRQRRSTLENELFIDRLLKALGVQKVTRSYPAESHENLRLLHEQIINSSSPDHHKHSALYYLLKDLQKYSYQSPRDFANASYLPGKYRTFIDGIWQLDRLEFEKALDYLTEPALIPTFPEEILYTLCLHAPDAALPVAYYQTVTPSITSGKVLETYFLTLCRVSITEAFYFSRTKGDLNHCVLFEKLIHFVHADSHGATKATRGVDLISLPLNEEEESWFTEFLEDGKGRSLAGANDTLIMRAIATGRSKPVSRDRRTGNSHKIDGVDWNTLRGGMRYS
;
A
#
# COMPACT_ATOMS: atom_id res chain seq x y z
N MET A 1 30.85 2.21 27.84
CA MET A 1 29.39 2.06 28.03
C MET A 1 28.88 3.48 28.05
N ASP A 2 28.15 3.87 27.02
CA ASP A 2 27.56 5.21 26.93
C ASP A 2 26.48 5.29 28.02
N ASP A 3 26.36 6.42 28.72
CA ASP A 3 25.29 6.61 29.72
C ASP A 3 23.90 6.42 29.06
N SER A 4 23.82 6.61 27.75
CA SER A 4 22.61 6.39 26.93
C SER A 4 22.15 4.93 26.82
N ASP A 5 22.96 3.97 27.28
CA ASP A 5 22.62 2.54 27.33
C ASP A 5 22.16 2.08 28.71
N ASP A 6 22.23 2.96 29.73
CA ASP A 6 21.78 2.64 31.07
C ASP A 6 20.26 2.80 31.20
N PHE A 7 19.59 1.78 31.72
CA PHE A 7 18.12 1.77 31.83
C PHE A 7 17.58 2.95 32.63
N GLU A 8 18.24 3.30 33.74
CA GLU A 8 17.80 4.35 34.64
C GLU A 8 18.01 5.73 34.03
N VAL A 9 19.05 5.89 33.19
CA VAL A 9 19.25 7.11 32.41
C VAL A 9 18.16 7.27 31.35
N VAL A 10 17.78 6.18 30.66
CA VAL A 10 16.81 6.19 29.55
C VAL A 10 15.37 6.34 30.05
N PHE A 11 14.95 5.48 30.97
CA PHE A 11 13.55 5.37 31.41
C PHE A 11 13.28 6.00 32.79
N GLY A 12 14.33 6.30 33.56
CA GLY A 12 14.23 6.79 34.94
C GLY A 12 13.87 5.68 35.95
N ASN A 13 14.13 5.96 37.24
CA ASN A 13 13.88 5.03 38.35
C ASN A 13 12.39 4.86 38.72
N ASN A 14 11.47 5.23 37.84
CA ASN A 14 10.04 5.15 38.13
C ASN A 14 9.57 3.71 38.00
N SER A 15 9.37 3.02 39.12
CA SER A 15 8.87 1.63 39.15
C SER A 15 7.52 1.42 38.45
N ASN A 16 6.79 2.50 38.16
CA ASN A 16 5.50 2.47 37.48
C ASN A 16 5.59 2.73 35.97
N ILE A 17 6.80 2.89 35.39
CA ILE A 17 6.93 3.06 33.94
C ILE A 17 6.68 1.74 33.23
N ALA A 18 5.49 1.63 32.66
CA ALA A 18 5.02 0.48 31.91
C ALA A 18 3.85 0.89 31.01
N TYR A 19 3.51 0.05 30.03
CA TYR A 19 2.31 0.25 29.24
C TYR A 19 1.08 -0.11 30.07
N GLU A 20 0.22 0.89 30.35
CA GLU A 20 -1.06 0.66 31.03
C GLU A 20 -1.97 -0.27 30.21
N GLY A 21 -2.89 -0.97 30.87
CA GLY A 21 -3.75 -1.97 30.21
C GLY A 21 -4.54 -1.45 29.01
N THR A 22 -5.01 -0.19 29.05
CA THR A 22 -5.68 0.45 27.91
C THR A 22 -4.72 0.71 26.75
N ALA A 23 -3.57 1.33 27.01
CA ALA A 23 -2.54 1.59 26.01
C ALA A 23 -2.00 0.28 25.38
N ALA A 24 -1.75 -0.74 26.19
CA ALA A 24 -1.32 -2.04 25.72
C ALA A 24 -2.38 -2.72 24.82
N ASN A 25 -3.66 -2.59 25.17
CA ASN A 25 -4.77 -3.10 24.36
C ASN A 25 -4.90 -2.35 23.02
N ASP A 26 -4.77 -1.02 23.03
CA ASP A 26 -4.78 -0.22 21.80
C ASP A 26 -3.65 -0.63 20.84
N ILE A 27 -2.45 -0.85 21.36
CA ILE A 27 -1.29 -1.33 20.57
C ILE A 27 -1.60 -2.70 19.97
N ARG A 28 -2.18 -3.63 20.75
CA ARG A 28 -2.57 -4.96 20.24
C ARG A 28 -3.67 -4.88 19.18
N GLN A 29 -4.64 -3.99 19.35
CA GLN A 29 -5.70 -3.79 18.36
C GLN A 29 -5.15 -3.24 17.04
N ARG A 30 -4.25 -2.25 17.10
CA ARG A 30 -3.57 -1.72 15.91
C ARG A 30 -2.71 -2.80 15.25
N ARG A 31 -1.98 -3.60 16.04
CA ARG A 31 -1.25 -4.76 15.53
C ARG A 31 -2.16 -5.73 14.79
N SER A 32 -3.31 -6.07 15.36
CA SER A 32 -4.31 -6.94 14.70
C SER A 32 -4.84 -6.33 13.39
N THR A 33 -4.92 -5.00 13.32
CA THR A 33 -5.35 -4.28 12.11
C THR A 33 -4.28 -4.37 11.02
N LEU A 34 -3.00 -4.24 11.39
CA LEU A 34 -1.84 -4.30 10.50
C LEU A 34 -1.34 -5.75 10.28
N GLU A 35 -2.25 -6.66 9.94
CA GLU A 35 -1.95 -8.08 9.65
C GLU A 35 -1.13 -8.81 10.75
N ASN A 36 -1.27 -8.42 12.02
CA ASN A 36 -0.57 -8.94 13.21
C ASN A 36 0.92 -8.55 13.32
N GLU A 37 1.36 -7.50 12.64
CA GLU A 37 2.75 -7.03 12.72
C GLU A 37 2.85 -5.51 12.61
N LEU A 38 3.40 -4.88 13.65
CA LEU A 38 3.74 -3.46 13.65
C LEU A 38 5.12 -3.22 13.03
N PHE A 39 5.41 -2.00 12.59
CA PHE A 39 6.75 -1.59 12.14
C PHE A 39 7.78 -1.61 13.26
N ILE A 40 7.40 -1.25 14.50
CA ILE A 40 8.27 -1.49 15.65
C ILE A 40 8.55 -2.98 15.85
N ASP A 41 7.59 -3.87 15.55
CA ASP A 41 7.85 -5.29 15.66
C ASP A 41 8.93 -5.73 14.65
N ARG A 42 8.90 -5.18 13.42
CA ARG A 42 9.94 -5.40 12.39
C ARG A 42 11.30 -4.86 12.85
N LEU A 43 11.34 -3.66 13.43
CA LEU A 43 12.57 -3.04 13.95
C LEU A 43 13.19 -3.88 15.07
N LEU A 44 12.39 -4.31 16.03
CA LEU A 44 12.86 -5.15 17.15
C LEU A 44 13.34 -6.54 16.65
N LYS A 45 12.65 -7.14 15.68
CA LYS A 45 13.11 -8.39 15.03
C LYS A 45 14.46 -8.19 14.34
N ALA A 46 14.67 -7.07 13.66
CA ALA A 46 15.95 -6.76 13.01
C ALA A 46 17.10 -6.57 14.04
N LEU A 47 16.78 -6.14 15.26
CA LEU A 47 17.70 -6.10 16.41
C LEU A 47 17.91 -7.47 17.07
N GLY A 48 17.24 -8.52 16.61
CA GLY A 48 17.36 -9.87 17.18
C GLY A 48 16.55 -10.11 18.46
N VAL A 49 15.65 -9.19 18.81
CA VAL A 49 14.73 -9.34 19.95
C VAL A 49 13.83 -10.56 19.71
N GLN A 50 13.82 -11.48 20.67
CA GLN A 50 13.06 -12.72 20.56
C GLN A 50 11.64 -12.53 21.09
N LYS A 51 10.67 -13.24 20.47
CA LYS A 51 9.25 -13.22 20.89
C LYS A 51 8.68 -11.80 20.99
N VAL A 52 8.96 -10.95 20.01
CA VAL A 52 8.64 -9.51 20.00
C VAL A 52 7.19 -9.19 20.42
N THR A 53 6.19 -9.94 19.94
CA THR A 53 4.78 -9.71 20.29
C THR A 53 4.44 -9.98 21.76
N ARG A 54 5.31 -10.70 22.48
CA ARG A 54 5.23 -10.90 23.94
C ARG A 54 6.07 -9.87 24.70
N SER A 55 7.15 -9.39 24.10
CA SER A 55 8.06 -8.41 24.73
C SER A 55 7.52 -6.98 24.63
N TYR A 56 6.80 -6.66 23.54
CA TYR A 56 6.22 -5.34 23.29
C TYR A 56 4.72 -5.44 22.99
N PRO A 57 3.85 -4.68 23.69
CA PRO A 57 4.16 -3.68 24.71
C PRO A 57 4.54 -4.30 26.07
N ALA A 58 5.44 -3.67 26.82
CA ALA A 58 5.92 -4.13 28.12
C ALA A 58 4.97 -3.72 29.26
N GLU A 59 4.10 -4.61 29.69
CA GLU A 59 3.06 -4.32 30.73
C GLU A 59 3.59 -4.21 32.16
N SER A 60 4.89 -4.41 32.38
CA SER A 60 5.52 -4.25 33.69
C SER A 60 6.90 -3.63 33.55
N HIS A 61 7.36 -3.00 34.63
CA HIS A 61 8.71 -2.47 34.73
C HIS A 61 9.79 -3.53 34.44
N GLU A 62 9.59 -4.75 34.94
CA GLU A 62 10.50 -5.87 34.70
C GLU A 62 10.55 -6.27 33.22
N ASN A 63 9.39 -6.35 32.57
CA ASN A 63 9.32 -6.66 31.14
C ASN A 63 9.98 -5.56 30.30
N LEU A 64 9.88 -4.30 30.71
CA LEU A 64 10.53 -3.18 30.03
C LEU A 64 12.06 -3.25 30.20
N ARG A 65 12.55 -3.61 31.39
CA ARG A 65 13.99 -3.86 31.64
C ARG A 65 14.52 -4.99 30.78
N LEU A 66 13.80 -6.11 30.70
CA LEU A 66 14.19 -7.24 29.85
C LEU A 66 14.20 -6.87 28.37
N LEU A 67 13.22 -6.10 27.90
CA LEU A 67 13.18 -5.61 26.51
C LEU A 67 14.37 -4.68 26.22
N HIS A 68 14.64 -3.74 27.13
CA HIS A 68 15.78 -2.85 27.04
C HIS A 68 17.10 -3.63 27.00
N GLU A 69 17.29 -4.59 27.89
CA GLU A 69 18.47 -5.46 27.94
C GLU A 69 18.67 -6.20 26.60
N GLN A 70 17.60 -6.74 26.01
CA GLN A 70 17.66 -7.38 24.70
C GLN A 70 18.07 -6.41 23.58
N ILE A 71 17.62 -5.16 23.65
CA ILE A 71 17.99 -4.12 22.67
C ILE A 71 19.47 -3.75 22.81
N ILE A 72 19.94 -3.41 24.02
CA ILE A 72 21.32 -2.94 24.23
C ILE A 72 22.35 -4.05 23.98
N ASN A 73 22.00 -5.30 24.31
CA ASN A 73 22.88 -6.47 24.11
C ASN A 73 22.81 -7.04 22.69
N SER A 74 22.00 -6.46 21.79
CA SER A 74 22.00 -6.84 20.39
C SER A 74 23.36 -6.56 19.73
N SER A 75 23.70 -7.32 18.69
CA SER A 75 24.91 -7.11 17.90
C SER A 75 24.80 -5.94 16.90
N SER A 76 23.66 -5.26 16.87
CA SER A 76 23.40 -4.15 15.97
C SER A 76 24.18 -2.89 16.37
N PRO A 77 24.49 -1.99 15.41
CA PRO A 77 25.08 -0.69 15.71
C PRO A 77 24.22 0.17 16.65
N ASP A 78 24.86 1.05 17.42
CA ASP A 78 24.22 1.85 18.47
C ASP A 78 23.05 2.71 17.95
N HIS A 79 23.19 3.33 16.77
CA HIS A 79 22.11 4.10 16.17
C HIS A 79 20.83 3.29 15.92
N HIS A 80 20.92 1.97 15.66
CA HIS A 80 19.75 1.11 15.54
C HIS A 80 19.13 0.79 16.91
N LYS A 81 19.96 0.55 17.92
CA LYS A 81 19.52 0.33 19.31
C LYS A 81 18.81 1.57 19.85
N HIS A 82 19.47 2.73 19.74
CA HIS A 82 18.93 4.03 20.15
C HIS A 82 17.69 4.42 19.34
N SER A 83 17.56 4.00 18.08
CA SER A 83 16.31 4.18 17.31
C SER A 83 15.14 3.44 17.94
N ALA A 84 15.33 2.19 18.38
CA ALA A 84 14.30 1.43 19.06
C ALA A 84 13.98 2.01 20.45
N LEU A 85 14.99 2.43 21.22
CA LEU A 85 14.77 3.10 22.51
C LEU A 85 14.03 4.43 22.33
N TYR A 86 14.38 5.22 21.32
CA TYR A 86 13.69 6.46 20.97
C TYR A 86 12.22 6.20 20.62
N TYR A 87 11.90 5.13 19.88
CA TYR A 87 10.52 4.71 19.64
C TYR A 87 9.79 4.41 20.96
N LEU A 88 10.39 3.60 21.84
CA LEU A 88 9.77 3.21 23.11
C LEU A 88 9.52 4.44 24.01
N LEU A 89 10.46 5.37 24.06
CA LEU A 89 10.31 6.63 24.80
C LEU A 89 9.18 7.49 24.24
N LYS A 90 9.00 7.54 22.92
CA LYS A 90 7.87 8.24 22.31
C LYS A 90 6.54 7.63 22.73
N ASP A 91 6.44 6.31 22.76
CA ASP A 91 5.20 5.64 23.13
C ASP A 91 4.91 5.77 24.64
N LEU A 92 5.95 5.83 25.46
CA LEU A 92 5.89 6.02 26.92
C LEU A 92 6.01 7.48 27.37
N GLN A 93 5.90 8.47 26.47
CA GLN A 93 6.20 9.87 26.77
C GLN A 93 5.41 10.43 27.97
N LYS A 94 4.20 9.93 28.23
CA LYS A 94 3.38 10.35 29.38
C LYS A 94 3.95 9.93 30.74
N TYR A 95 4.79 8.91 30.77
CA TYR A 95 5.30 8.26 31.97
C TYR A 95 6.82 8.39 32.11
N SER A 96 7.51 8.69 31.00
CA SER A 96 8.95 8.90 30.97
C SER A 96 9.34 10.27 31.54
N TYR A 97 10.38 10.28 32.38
CA TYR A 97 11.02 11.50 32.84
C TYR A 97 11.86 12.15 31.73
N GLN A 98 12.51 11.33 30.90
CA GLN A 98 13.32 11.80 29.78
C GLN A 98 12.46 12.03 28.54
N SER A 99 12.52 13.23 27.98
CA SER A 99 11.92 13.51 26.67
C SER A 99 12.63 12.69 25.59
N PRO A 100 11.91 12.09 24.63
CA PRO A 100 12.53 11.38 23.50
C PRO A 100 13.55 12.25 22.77
N ARG A 101 13.31 13.57 22.67
CA ARG A 101 14.20 14.52 22.02
C ARG A 101 15.52 14.70 22.78
N ASP A 102 15.46 14.74 24.11
CA ASP A 102 16.64 14.90 24.96
C ASP A 102 17.50 13.64 24.91
N PHE A 103 16.86 12.46 24.98
CA PHE A 103 17.52 11.18 24.74
C PHE A 103 18.23 11.15 23.38
N ALA A 104 17.55 11.53 22.31
CA ALA A 104 18.13 11.50 20.97
C ALA A 104 19.31 12.46 20.80
N ASN A 105 19.35 13.57 21.55
CA ASN A 105 20.48 14.48 21.55
C ASN A 105 21.64 13.93 22.39
N ALA A 106 21.37 13.35 23.56
CA ALA A 106 22.37 12.76 24.44
C ALA A 106 23.07 11.54 23.81
N SER A 107 22.30 10.70 23.12
CA SER A 107 22.78 9.52 22.39
C SER A 107 23.35 9.85 20.99
N TYR A 108 23.41 11.13 20.61
CA TYR A 108 23.85 11.58 19.28
C TYR A 108 23.10 10.91 18.12
N LEU A 109 21.82 10.53 18.31
CA LEU A 109 21.01 9.86 17.31
C LEU A 109 20.84 10.75 16.05
N PRO A 110 21.35 10.33 14.88
CA PRO A 110 21.32 11.17 13.70
C PRO A 110 19.87 11.50 13.27
N GLY A 111 19.67 12.70 12.72
CA GLY A 111 18.34 13.20 12.34
C GLY A 111 17.54 12.24 11.46
N LYS A 112 18.18 11.62 10.47
CA LYS A 112 17.53 10.65 9.57
C LYS A 112 16.91 9.46 10.31
N TYR A 113 17.52 8.98 11.39
CA TYR A 113 16.95 7.88 12.18
C TYR A 113 15.75 8.36 12.99
N ARG A 114 15.84 9.56 13.59
CA ARG A 114 14.69 10.18 14.27
C ARG A 114 13.50 10.35 13.33
N THR A 115 13.72 10.94 12.16
CA THR A 115 12.68 11.15 11.14
C THR A 115 12.06 9.81 10.71
N PHE A 116 12.88 8.80 10.43
CA PHE A 116 12.34 7.48 10.09
C PHE A 116 11.50 6.87 11.22
N ILE A 117 11.98 6.95 12.47
CA ILE A 117 11.25 6.44 13.64
C ILE A 117 9.95 7.21 13.88
N ASP A 118 9.96 8.53 13.70
CA ASP A 118 8.77 9.36 13.78
C ASP A 118 7.72 8.90 12.74
N GLY A 119 8.16 8.61 11.53
CA GLY A 119 7.29 8.08 10.46
C GLY A 119 6.66 6.73 10.77
N ILE A 120 7.46 5.73 11.16
CA ILE A 120 6.91 4.39 11.48
C ILE A 120 6.06 4.41 12.76
N TRP A 121 6.36 5.30 13.71
CA TRP A 121 5.53 5.50 14.90
C TRP A 121 4.14 6.03 14.53
N GLN A 122 4.02 6.88 13.51
CA GLN A 122 2.71 7.29 12.97
C GLN A 122 2.01 6.15 12.22
N LEU A 123 2.75 5.35 11.43
CA LEU A 123 2.18 4.17 10.74
C LEU A 123 1.57 3.17 11.72
N ASP A 124 2.29 2.84 12.79
CA ASP A 124 1.81 1.92 13.83
C ASP A 124 0.58 2.44 14.57
N ARG A 125 0.31 3.74 14.47
CA ARG A 125 -0.87 4.43 15.01
C ARG A 125 -1.99 4.65 13.99
N LEU A 126 -1.81 4.13 12.76
CA LEU A 126 -2.74 4.29 11.63
C LEU A 126 -2.91 5.76 11.18
N GLU A 127 -1.93 6.61 11.49
CA GLU A 127 -1.91 8.03 11.11
C GLU A 127 -1.13 8.21 9.81
N PHE A 128 -1.68 7.68 8.70
CA PHE A 128 -0.95 7.51 7.44
C PHE A 128 -0.49 8.83 6.79
N GLU A 129 -1.31 9.87 6.80
CA GLU A 129 -0.93 11.18 6.23
C GLU A 129 0.30 11.76 6.96
N LYS A 130 0.24 11.80 8.29
CA LYS A 130 1.37 12.27 9.12
C LYS A 130 2.61 11.39 8.97
N ALA A 131 2.43 10.09 8.74
CA ALA A 131 3.56 9.20 8.51
C ALA A 131 4.31 9.58 7.22
N LEU A 132 3.59 9.96 6.16
CA LEU A 132 4.20 10.34 4.89
C LEU A 132 5.03 11.62 5.02
N ASP A 133 4.60 12.60 5.83
CA ASP A 133 5.37 13.82 6.10
C ASP A 133 6.83 13.53 6.54
N TYR A 134 7.05 12.40 7.21
CA TYR A 134 8.38 11.94 7.60
C TYR A 134 8.99 10.99 6.57
N LEU A 135 8.24 10.00 6.08
CA LEU A 135 8.78 8.87 5.31
C LEU A 135 9.11 9.20 3.86
N THR A 136 8.65 10.35 3.35
CA THR A 136 8.99 10.84 2.01
C THR A 136 10.17 11.83 2.01
N GLU A 137 10.83 12.03 3.15
CA GLU A 137 12.02 12.88 3.26
C GLU A 137 13.19 12.33 2.41
N PRO A 138 13.73 13.08 1.43
CA PRO A 138 14.76 12.59 0.50
C PRO A 138 16.07 12.14 1.16
N ALA A 139 16.34 12.63 2.38
CA ALA A 139 17.54 12.26 3.13
C ALA A 139 17.45 10.87 3.80
N LEU A 140 16.27 10.25 3.79
CA LEU A 140 16.08 8.92 4.35
C LEU A 140 16.63 7.84 3.45
N ILE A 141 17.20 6.82 4.07
CA ILE A 141 17.46 5.54 3.41
C ILE A 141 16.20 4.70 3.60
N PRO A 142 15.48 4.34 2.53
CA PRO A 142 14.22 3.62 2.67
C PRO A 142 14.44 2.28 3.39
N THR A 143 13.78 2.12 4.53
CA THR A 143 13.84 0.91 5.36
C THR A 143 12.42 0.33 5.43
N PHE A 144 12.28 -0.96 5.10
CA PHE A 144 10.99 -1.63 4.85
C PHE A 144 10.10 -0.95 3.79
N PRO A 145 10.66 -0.48 2.65
CA PRO A 145 9.91 0.37 1.73
C PRO A 145 8.77 -0.37 1.02
N GLU A 146 8.94 -1.67 0.77
CA GLU A 146 7.90 -2.51 0.17
C GLU A 146 6.74 -2.75 1.17
N GLU A 147 7.05 -2.96 2.44
CA GLU A 147 6.04 -3.19 3.47
C GLU A 147 5.29 -1.91 3.86
N ILE A 148 5.96 -0.75 3.87
CA ILE A 148 5.29 0.55 4.02
C ILE A 148 4.30 0.75 2.87
N LEU A 149 4.72 0.53 1.62
CA LEU A 149 3.84 0.64 0.46
C LEU A 149 2.63 -0.29 0.61
N TYR A 150 2.87 -1.55 0.97
CA TYR A 150 1.81 -2.54 1.14
C TYR A 150 0.81 -2.14 2.21
N THR A 151 1.28 -1.70 3.38
CA THR A 151 0.43 -1.20 4.46
C THR A 151 -0.42 0.00 4.02
N LEU A 152 0.17 0.95 3.28
CA LEU A 152 -0.58 2.10 2.75
C LEU A 152 -1.68 1.65 1.78
N CYS A 153 -1.39 0.72 0.87
CA CYS A 153 -2.39 0.23 -0.09
C CYS A 153 -3.60 -0.44 0.57
N LEU A 154 -3.38 -1.10 1.71
CA LEU A 154 -4.45 -1.81 2.43
C LEU A 154 -5.26 -0.91 3.35
N HIS A 155 -4.60 0.00 4.06
CA HIS A 155 -5.16 0.63 5.24
C HIS A 155 -5.30 2.15 5.15
N ALA A 156 -4.61 2.79 4.20
CA ALA A 156 -4.76 4.22 4.01
C ALA A 156 -6.20 4.55 3.58
N PRO A 157 -6.84 5.56 4.19
CA PRO A 157 -8.20 5.96 3.83
C PRO A 157 -8.27 6.55 2.40
N ASP A 158 -7.17 7.15 1.94
CA ASP A 158 -7.04 7.72 0.61
C ASP A 158 -6.05 6.89 -0.23
N ALA A 159 -6.51 6.45 -1.40
CA ALA A 159 -5.71 5.71 -2.36
C ALA A 159 -4.60 6.56 -3.01
N ALA A 160 -4.64 7.89 -2.91
CA ALA A 160 -3.57 8.77 -3.37
C ALA A 160 -2.29 8.65 -2.53
N LEU A 161 -2.40 8.33 -1.24
CA LEU A 161 -1.25 8.22 -0.33
C LEU A 161 -0.22 7.15 -0.76
N PRO A 162 -0.61 5.88 -1.01
CA PRO A 162 0.35 4.88 -1.51
C PRO A 162 0.96 5.26 -2.87
N VAL A 163 0.21 5.96 -3.74
CA VAL A 163 0.74 6.44 -5.03
C VAL A 163 1.79 7.52 -4.83
N ALA A 164 1.52 8.51 -3.97
CA ALA A 164 2.48 9.56 -3.63
C ALA A 164 3.75 8.98 -2.98
N TYR A 165 3.59 8.01 -2.08
CA TYR A 165 4.73 7.30 -1.49
C TYR A 165 5.55 6.57 -2.56
N TYR A 166 4.90 5.81 -3.44
CA TYR A 166 5.59 5.08 -4.51
C TYR A 166 6.35 6.02 -5.45
N GLN A 167 5.74 7.12 -5.87
CA GLN A 167 6.37 8.09 -6.77
C GLN A 167 7.58 8.79 -6.12
N THR A 168 7.55 8.97 -4.80
CA THR A 168 8.64 9.66 -4.07
C THR A 168 9.79 8.72 -3.69
N VAL A 169 9.45 7.56 -3.13
CA VAL A 169 10.43 6.60 -2.59
C VAL A 169 10.87 5.58 -3.63
N THR A 170 10.06 5.34 -4.66
CA THR A 170 10.28 4.34 -5.73
C THR A 170 10.71 2.97 -5.16
N PRO A 171 9.91 2.36 -4.27
CA PRO A 171 10.24 1.08 -3.66
C PRO A 171 10.37 -0.03 -4.71
N SER A 172 11.40 -0.86 -4.59
CA SER A 172 11.55 -2.08 -5.38
C SER A 172 10.49 -3.10 -4.95
N ILE A 173 9.48 -3.33 -5.78
CA ILE A 173 8.44 -4.33 -5.52
C ILE A 173 8.93 -5.70 -5.98
N THR A 174 9.13 -6.62 -5.03
CA THR A 174 9.59 -7.99 -5.27
C THR A 174 8.49 -9.02 -5.05
N SER A 175 7.55 -8.73 -4.16
CA SER A 175 6.44 -9.60 -3.80
C SER A 175 5.28 -9.46 -4.78
N GLY A 176 4.83 -10.58 -5.34
CA GLY A 176 3.63 -10.62 -6.18
C GLY A 176 2.37 -10.11 -5.46
N LYS A 177 2.27 -10.37 -4.14
CA LYS A 177 1.16 -9.87 -3.30
C LYS A 177 1.15 -8.33 -3.28
N VAL A 178 2.33 -7.72 -3.09
CA VAL A 178 2.47 -6.26 -3.01
C VAL A 178 2.26 -5.62 -4.38
N LEU A 179 2.82 -6.24 -5.43
CA LEU A 179 2.61 -5.81 -6.82
C LEU A 179 1.12 -5.74 -7.18
N GLU A 180 0.39 -6.81 -6.90
CA GLU A 180 -1.05 -6.87 -7.19
C GLU A 180 -1.83 -5.83 -6.36
N THR A 181 -1.52 -5.71 -5.07
CA THR A 181 -2.23 -4.80 -4.16
C THR A 181 -1.99 -3.34 -4.57
N TYR A 182 -0.75 -2.97 -4.89
CA TYR A 182 -0.42 -1.64 -5.38
C TYR A 182 -1.05 -1.37 -6.75
N PHE A 183 -1.02 -2.35 -7.66
CA PHE A 183 -1.64 -2.22 -8.98
C PHE A 183 -3.15 -1.95 -8.89
N LEU A 184 -3.88 -2.68 -8.05
CA LEU A 184 -5.30 -2.43 -7.83
C LEU A 184 -5.55 -1.05 -7.20
N THR A 185 -4.62 -0.57 -6.38
CA THR A 185 -4.66 0.78 -5.83
C THR A 185 -4.48 1.84 -6.92
N LEU A 186 -3.52 1.65 -7.83
CA LEU A 186 -3.39 2.49 -9.02
C LEU A 186 -4.66 2.49 -9.86
N CYS A 187 -5.30 1.33 -10.08
CA CYS A 187 -6.56 1.26 -10.83
C CYS A 187 -7.68 2.10 -10.18
N ARG A 188 -7.69 2.23 -8.85
CA ARG A 188 -8.67 3.07 -8.14
C ARG A 188 -8.43 4.56 -8.41
N VAL A 189 -7.16 4.96 -8.49
CA VAL A 189 -6.72 6.35 -8.69
C VAL A 189 -6.79 6.76 -10.16
N SER A 190 -6.19 5.97 -11.07
CA SER A 190 -6.07 6.27 -12.49
C SER A 190 -5.87 5.00 -13.33
N ILE A 191 -6.81 4.74 -14.24
CA ILE A 191 -6.72 3.64 -15.21
C ILE A 191 -5.50 3.81 -16.12
N THR A 192 -5.23 5.05 -16.54
CA THR A 192 -4.10 5.39 -17.40
C THR A 192 -2.77 5.14 -16.70
N GLU A 193 -2.63 5.55 -15.44
CA GLU A 193 -1.38 5.33 -14.69
C GLU A 193 -1.14 3.84 -14.42
N ALA A 194 -2.19 3.11 -14.04
CA ALA A 194 -2.13 1.66 -13.88
C ALA A 194 -1.68 0.97 -15.18
N PHE A 195 -2.21 1.38 -16.33
CA PHE A 195 -1.81 0.86 -17.63
C PHE A 195 -0.33 1.12 -17.96
N TYR A 196 0.16 2.35 -17.75
CA TYR A 196 1.58 2.63 -17.97
C TYR A 196 2.47 1.87 -16.98
N PHE A 197 2.02 1.69 -15.74
CA PHE A 197 2.73 0.88 -14.76
C PHE A 197 2.80 -0.60 -15.17
N SER A 198 1.75 -1.18 -15.77
CA SER A 198 1.82 -2.57 -16.24
C SER A 198 2.85 -2.74 -17.35
N ARG A 199 3.00 -1.74 -18.23
CA ARG A 199 4.02 -1.72 -19.29
C ARG A 199 5.46 -1.67 -18.77
N THR A 200 5.70 -1.14 -17.57
CA THR A 200 7.06 -1.13 -17.00
C THR A 200 7.48 -2.50 -16.45
N LYS A 201 6.59 -3.50 -16.48
CA LYS A 201 6.88 -4.86 -16.02
C LYS A 201 7.22 -5.74 -17.22
N GLY A 202 8.00 -6.80 -17.00
CA GLY A 202 8.29 -7.77 -18.07
C GLY A 202 7.02 -8.42 -18.63
N ASP A 203 7.10 -8.92 -19.85
CA ASP A 203 5.96 -9.31 -20.70
C ASP A 203 4.89 -10.16 -19.99
N LEU A 204 5.30 -11.18 -19.22
CA LEU A 204 4.37 -12.03 -18.47
C LEU A 204 3.56 -11.26 -17.42
N ASN A 205 4.22 -10.38 -16.65
CA ASN A 205 3.54 -9.57 -15.65
C ASN A 205 2.71 -8.46 -16.30
N HIS A 206 3.17 -7.92 -17.43
CA HIS A 206 2.42 -6.91 -18.17
C HIS A 206 1.05 -7.44 -18.60
N CYS A 207 0.99 -8.59 -19.29
CA CYS A 207 -0.27 -9.18 -19.72
C CYS A 207 -1.21 -9.50 -18.54
N VAL A 208 -0.68 -10.12 -17.48
CA VAL A 208 -1.48 -10.46 -16.28
C VAL A 208 -2.05 -9.22 -15.59
N LEU A 209 -1.25 -8.16 -15.45
CA LEU A 209 -1.72 -6.90 -14.86
C LEU A 209 -2.72 -6.20 -15.78
N PHE A 210 -2.51 -6.23 -17.09
CA PHE A 210 -3.44 -5.66 -18.05
C PHE A 210 -4.82 -6.36 -18.03
N GLU A 211 -4.86 -7.69 -17.96
CA GLU A 211 -6.12 -8.42 -17.74
C GLU A 211 -6.81 -8.00 -16.43
N LYS A 212 -6.04 -7.81 -15.35
CA LYS A 212 -6.56 -7.32 -14.07
C LYS A 212 -7.13 -5.90 -14.18
N LEU A 213 -6.53 -5.01 -14.98
CA LEU A 213 -7.06 -3.67 -15.27
C LEU A 213 -8.45 -3.76 -15.90
N ILE A 214 -8.57 -4.57 -16.96
CA ILE A 214 -9.84 -4.77 -17.68
C ILE A 214 -10.88 -5.34 -16.71
N HIS A 215 -10.52 -6.39 -15.96
CA HIS A 215 -11.41 -6.97 -14.96
C HIS A 215 -11.85 -5.93 -13.93
N PHE A 216 -10.93 -5.11 -13.40
CA PHE A 216 -11.23 -4.09 -12.40
C PHE A 216 -12.28 -3.07 -12.89
N VAL A 217 -12.13 -2.55 -14.11
CA VAL A 217 -13.08 -1.59 -14.71
C VAL A 217 -14.48 -2.20 -14.84
N HIS A 218 -14.56 -3.49 -15.15
CA HIS A 218 -15.83 -4.18 -15.36
C HIS A 218 -16.50 -4.67 -14.08
N ALA A 219 -15.70 -5.09 -13.08
CA ALA A 219 -16.15 -5.63 -11.80
C ALA A 219 -16.68 -4.56 -10.85
N ASP A 220 -16.31 -3.28 -11.03
CA ASP A 220 -16.76 -2.23 -10.13
C ASP A 220 -18.28 -1.99 -10.23
N SER A 221 -18.88 -1.80 -9.06
CA SER A 221 -20.33 -1.76 -8.87
C SER A 221 -20.86 -0.37 -9.19
N HIS A 222 -21.51 -0.26 -10.34
CA HIS A 222 -22.49 0.75 -10.78
C HIS A 222 -22.30 2.22 -10.34
N GLY A 223 -22.19 3.13 -11.31
CA GLY A 223 -22.24 4.57 -11.07
C GLY A 223 -21.44 5.37 -12.09
N ALA A 224 -21.33 6.68 -11.86
CA ALA A 224 -20.55 7.59 -12.72
C ALA A 224 -19.07 7.16 -12.84
N THR A 225 -18.48 6.66 -11.75
CA THR A 225 -17.08 6.18 -11.72
C THR A 225 -16.82 5.05 -12.71
N LYS A 226 -17.78 4.11 -12.88
CA LYS A 226 -17.66 3.03 -13.86
C LYS A 226 -17.65 3.57 -15.29
N ALA A 227 -18.53 4.53 -15.59
CA ALA A 227 -18.59 5.13 -16.91
C ALA A 227 -17.29 5.86 -17.26
N THR A 228 -16.75 6.68 -16.33
CA THR A 228 -15.47 7.36 -16.51
C THR A 228 -14.33 6.38 -16.76
N ARG A 229 -14.18 5.37 -15.89
CA ARG A 229 -13.12 4.35 -16.06
C ARG A 229 -13.28 3.52 -17.34
N GLY A 230 -14.51 3.28 -17.77
CA GLY A 230 -14.81 2.63 -19.05
C GLY A 230 -14.36 3.47 -20.24
N VAL A 231 -14.60 4.79 -20.20
CA VAL A 231 -14.10 5.74 -21.20
C VAL A 231 -12.57 5.77 -21.20
N ASP A 232 -11.94 5.82 -20.03
CA ASP A 232 -10.48 5.79 -19.92
C ASP A 232 -9.92 4.51 -20.55
N LEU A 233 -10.50 3.34 -20.22
CA LEU A 233 -10.09 2.04 -20.74
C LEU A 233 -10.17 1.95 -22.28
N ILE A 234 -11.27 2.39 -22.89
CA ILE A 234 -11.41 2.36 -24.37
C ILE A 234 -10.48 3.37 -25.06
N SER A 235 -10.11 4.44 -24.36
CA SER A 235 -9.21 5.48 -24.87
C SER A 235 -7.73 5.13 -24.73
N LEU A 236 -7.37 4.05 -24.05
CA LEU A 236 -5.98 3.65 -23.85
C LEU A 236 -5.27 3.41 -25.19
N PRO A 237 -4.03 3.92 -25.36
CA PRO A 237 -3.23 3.77 -26.57
C PRO A 237 -2.57 2.39 -26.61
N LEU A 238 -3.38 1.36 -26.86
CA LEU A 238 -2.90 -0.01 -26.93
C LEU A 238 -2.07 -0.26 -28.19
N ASN A 239 -1.02 -1.05 -28.06
CA ASN A 239 -0.26 -1.60 -29.19
C ASN A 239 -0.98 -2.84 -29.76
N GLU A 240 -0.46 -3.42 -30.85
CA GLU A 240 -1.11 -4.56 -31.52
C GLU A 240 -1.24 -5.81 -30.62
N GLU A 241 -0.25 -6.05 -29.76
CA GLU A 241 -0.23 -7.19 -28.85
C GLU A 241 -1.25 -7.02 -27.72
N GLU A 242 -1.29 -5.84 -27.10
CA GLU A 242 -2.26 -5.47 -26.07
C GLU A 242 -3.69 -5.46 -26.62
N GLU A 243 -3.90 -5.06 -27.88
CA GLU A 243 -5.19 -5.18 -28.56
C GLU A 243 -5.64 -6.65 -28.71
N SER A 244 -4.68 -7.54 -28.98
CA SER A 244 -4.94 -8.98 -29.02
C SER A 244 -5.36 -9.49 -27.64
N TRP A 245 -4.59 -9.16 -26.59
CA TRP A 245 -4.92 -9.55 -25.21
C TRP A 245 -6.26 -9.01 -24.77
N PHE A 246 -6.55 -7.74 -25.08
CA PHE A 246 -7.82 -7.09 -24.76
C PHE A 246 -9.01 -7.83 -25.38
N THR A 247 -8.88 -8.17 -26.66
CA THR A 247 -9.92 -8.87 -27.41
C THR A 247 -10.08 -10.29 -26.90
N GLU A 248 -8.99 -11.05 -26.79
CA GLU A 248 -8.99 -12.43 -26.30
C GLU A 248 -9.61 -12.52 -24.89
N PHE A 249 -9.23 -11.62 -23.98
CA PHE A 249 -9.73 -11.61 -22.61
C PHE A 249 -11.26 -11.41 -22.54
N LEU A 250 -11.83 -10.53 -23.36
CA LEU A 250 -13.25 -10.18 -23.36
C LEU A 250 -14.13 -11.05 -24.28
N GLU A 251 -13.56 -11.64 -25.33
CA GLU A 251 -14.29 -12.52 -26.26
C GLU A 251 -14.28 -13.97 -25.79
N ASP A 252 -13.10 -14.51 -25.50
CA ASP A 252 -12.87 -15.94 -25.28
C ASP A 252 -12.37 -16.27 -23.87
N GLY A 253 -11.79 -15.30 -23.18
CA GLY A 253 -11.14 -15.46 -21.89
C GLY A 253 -12.05 -15.28 -20.67
N LYS A 254 -11.41 -15.03 -19.53
CA LYS A 254 -12.06 -14.88 -18.22
C LYS A 254 -12.99 -13.67 -18.15
N GLY A 255 -12.79 -12.67 -19.01
CA GLY A 255 -13.60 -11.46 -19.08
C GLY A 255 -14.92 -11.62 -19.83
N ARG A 256 -15.13 -12.74 -20.54
CA ARG A 256 -16.30 -12.96 -21.41
C ARG A 256 -17.66 -12.78 -20.72
N SER A 257 -17.75 -13.18 -19.46
CA SER A 257 -18.96 -13.13 -18.64
C SER A 257 -19.16 -11.80 -17.91
N LEU A 258 -18.21 -10.87 -18.02
CA LEU A 258 -18.31 -9.58 -17.35
C LEU A 258 -19.40 -8.70 -17.97
N ALA A 259 -20.14 -8.00 -17.12
CA ALA A 259 -21.17 -7.07 -17.55
C ALA A 259 -20.56 -5.95 -18.40
N GLY A 260 -21.10 -5.74 -19.60
CA GLY A 260 -20.63 -4.74 -20.56
C GLY A 260 -19.41 -5.16 -21.38
N ALA A 261 -18.88 -6.39 -21.25
CA ALA A 261 -17.70 -6.85 -22.00
C ALA A 261 -17.85 -6.64 -23.53
N ASN A 262 -19.00 -7.06 -24.07
CA ASN A 262 -19.31 -6.88 -25.49
C ASN A 262 -19.46 -5.40 -25.88
N ASP A 263 -20.00 -4.57 -24.99
CA ASP A 263 -20.20 -3.15 -25.27
C ASP A 263 -18.85 -2.42 -25.29
N THR A 264 -17.92 -2.78 -24.39
CA THR A 264 -16.55 -2.25 -24.40
C THR A 264 -15.80 -2.64 -25.68
N LEU A 265 -15.93 -3.87 -26.18
CA LEU A 265 -15.32 -4.28 -27.46
C LEU A 265 -15.84 -3.44 -28.63
N ILE A 266 -17.16 -3.21 -28.69
CA ILE A 266 -17.78 -2.38 -29.73
C ILE A 266 -17.30 -0.93 -29.62
N MET A 267 -17.30 -0.37 -28.41
CA MET A 267 -16.86 1.01 -28.18
C MET A 267 -15.38 1.20 -28.53
N ARG A 268 -14.54 0.22 -28.20
CA ARG A 268 -13.11 0.23 -28.58
C ARG A 268 -12.92 0.15 -30.09
N ALA A 269 -13.67 -0.69 -30.78
CA ALA A 269 -13.66 -0.78 -32.24
C ALA A 269 -14.05 0.55 -32.91
N ILE A 270 -15.06 1.24 -32.37
CA ILE A 270 -15.48 2.57 -32.83
C ILE A 270 -14.38 3.60 -32.57
N ALA A 271 -13.87 3.66 -31.33
CA ALA A 271 -12.87 4.65 -30.92
C ALA A 271 -11.55 4.53 -31.71
N THR A 272 -11.18 3.31 -32.12
CA THR A 272 -9.95 3.03 -32.89
C THR A 272 -10.17 2.99 -34.40
N GLY A 273 -11.41 3.16 -34.88
CA GLY A 273 -11.76 3.06 -36.31
C GLY A 273 -11.62 1.64 -36.89
N ARG A 274 -11.48 0.60 -36.05
CA ARG A 274 -11.33 -0.79 -36.46
C ARG A 274 -12.69 -1.46 -36.58
N SER A 275 -13.37 -1.33 -37.71
CA SER A 275 -14.63 -2.01 -37.98
C SER A 275 -14.44 -3.50 -38.33
N LYS A 276 -13.90 -4.31 -37.41
CA LYS A 276 -14.03 -5.77 -37.56
C LYS A 276 -15.46 -6.17 -37.16
N PRO A 277 -16.10 -7.12 -37.87
CA PRO A 277 -17.41 -7.61 -37.49
C PRO A 277 -17.26 -8.40 -36.19
N VAL A 278 -17.48 -7.75 -35.04
CA VAL A 278 -17.69 -8.43 -33.76
C VAL A 278 -18.69 -9.56 -34.01
N SER A 279 -18.28 -10.79 -33.72
CA SER A 279 -18.94 -12.03 -34.13
C SER A 279 -20.47 -11.94 -34.04
N ARG A 280 -21.13 -12.15 -35.18
CA ARG A 280 -22.59 -12.00 -35.39
C ARG A 280 -23.47 -12.85 -34.45
N ASP A 281 -22.89 -13.81 -33.73
CA ASP A 281 -23.63 -14.82 -32.96
C ASP A 281 -23.91 -14.47 -31.49
N ARG A 282 -23.34 -13.38 -30.94
CA ARG A 282 -23.84 -12.88 -29.64
C ARG A 282 -25.14 -12.15 -29.89
N ARG A 283 -26.26 -12.86 -29.71
CA ARG A 283 -27.54 -12.23 -29.37
C ARG A 283 -27.24 -11.19 -28.29
N THR A 284 -27.43 -9.91 -28.61
CA THR A 284 -27.50 -8.81 -27.67
C THR A 284 -28.64 -9.12 -26.71
N GLY A 285 -28.36 -9.97 -25.71
CA GLY A 285 -29.34 -10.36 -24.70
C GLY A 285 -29.74 -9.10 -23.96
N ASN A 286 -30.94 -8.60 -24.27
CA ASN A 286 -31.54 -7.39 -23.74
C ASN A 286 -30.53 -6.25 -23.52
N SER A 287 -29.96 -5.71 -24.61
CA SER A 287 -29.41 -4.36 -24.53
C SER A 287 -30.54 -3.43 -24.09
N HIS A 288 -30.47 -2.88 -22.88
CA HIS A 288 -31.41 -1.87 -22.42
C HIS A 288 -31.44 -0.74 -23.44
N LYS A 289 -32.64 -0.41 -23.96
CA LYS A 289 -32.81 0.75 -24.81
C LYS A 289 -32.51 1.98 -23.98
N ILE A 290 -31.53 2.77 -24.40
CA ILE A 290 -31.29 4.11 -23.88
C ILE A 290 -31.88 5.04 -24.95
N ASP A 291 -32.94 5.79 -24.62
CA ASP A 291 -33.66 6.68 -25.54
C ASP A 291 -34.09 6.04 -26.87
N GLY A 292 -34.55 4.78 -26.83
CA GLY A 292 -35.11 4.11 -28.01
C GLY A 292 -34.06 3.60 -29.01
N VAL A 293 -32.78 3.84 -28.76
CA VAL A 293 -31.66 3.33 -29.55
C VAL A 293 -31.08 2.10 -28.88
N ASP A 294 -30.85 1.05 -29.68
CA ASP A 294 -30.13 -0.15 -29.26
C ASP A 294 -28.86 -0.35 -30.10
N TRP A 295 -27.98 -1.23 -29.63
CA TRP A 295 -26.71 -1.52 -30.31
C TRP A 295 -26.89 -2.12 -31.71
N ASN A 296 -28.03 -2.75 -31.98
CA ASN A 296 -28.34 -3.29 -33.31
C ASN A 296 -28.64 -2.16 -34.30
N THR A 297 -29.31 -1.10 -33.83
CA THR A 297 -29.66 0.09 -34.61
C THR A 297 -28.41 0.88 -35.02
N LEU A 298 -27.49 1.13 -34.07
CA LEU A 298 -26.21 1.81 -34.36
C LEU A 298 -25.33 1.01 -35.33
N ARG A 299 -25.26 -0.32 -35.17
CA ARG A 299 -24.54 -1.20 -36.12
C ARG A 299 -25.13 -1.20 -37.52
N GLY A 300 -26.45 -1.02 -37.64
CA GLY A 300 -27.15 -0.87 -38.91
C GLY A 300 -26.74 0.39 -39.66
N GLY A 301 -26.55 1.52 -38.95
CA GLY A 301 -26.16 2.81 -39.55
C GLY A 301 -24.72 2.83 -40.08
N MET A 302 -23.78 2.21 -39.38
CA MET A 302 -22.36 2.14 -39.79
C MET A 302 -22.10 1.27 -41.03
N ARG A 303 -23.07 0.50 -41.52
CA ARG A 303 -22.94 -0.27 -42.77
C ARG A 303 -23.16 0.55 -44.03
N TYR A 304 -23.61 1.79 -43.91
CA TYR A 304 -23.98 2.66 -45.03
C TYR A 304 -23.07 3.90 -45.16
N SER A 305 -21.92 3.92 -44.47
CA SER A 305 -20.88 4.96 -44.58
C SER A 305 -19.58 4.39 -45.12
#